data_AF-A0A6G8DB13-F1
#
_entry.id   AF-A0A6G8DB13-F1
#
_cell.length_a   1.000
_cell.length_b   1.000
_cell.length_c   1.000
_cell.angle_alpha   90.00
_cell.angle_beta   90.00
_cell.angle_gamma   90.00
#
_symmetry.space_group_name_H-M   'P 1'
#
loop_
_entity.id
_entity.type
_entity.pdbx_description
1 polymer ?
#
loop_
_entity_poly.entity_id
_entity_poly.type
_entity_poly.pdbx_seq_one_letter_code
_entity_poly.pdbx_strand_id
1 'polypeptide(L)'
;MRAMTTTSAEKPTTTSSVLIGTLMACALSWLAGCTTSGPSAINPRNLAQSAVADTHLGWKPAPAHQLNYSLATSSGIARMEVRELPADLQTVTIELPGMRNVEGVQWRGGSGEHAMLFDGAEGADGVTLERQQRGYRLQLQGTALESIRSGGFLTVIDYYRN
;
A
#
# COMPACT_ATOMS: atom_id res chain seq x y z
N MET A 1 -68.97 -12.02 -25.59
CA MET A 1 -69.40 -11.59 -24.23
C MET A 1 -69.08 -10.10 -24.13
N ARG A 2 -70.09 -9.21 -24.24
CA ARG A 2 -70.66 -8.34 -23.16
C ARG A 2 -69.56 -7.55 -22.42
N ALA A 3 -69.59 -6.23 -22.22
CA ALA A 3 -70.62 -5.17 -22.19
C ALA A 3 -69.88 -3.81 -22.37
N MET A 4 -70.39 -2.78 -23.07
CA MET A 4 -71.49 -1.84 -22.77
C MET A 4 -71.08 -0.62 -21.89
N THR A 5 -71.20 0.55 -22.53
CA THR A 5 -71.65 1.89 -22.05
C THR A 5 -70.79 2.80 -21.16
N THR A 6 -70.56 3.98 -21.75
CA THR A 6 -70.46 5.36 -21.26
C THR A 6 -71.24 5.75 -19.99
N THR A 7 -70.65 6.60 -19.14
CA THR A 7 -71.08 7.99 -18.79
C THR A 7 -70.56 8.39 -17.41
N SER A 8 -69.82 9.50 -17.32
CA SER A 8 -70.24 10.72 -16.57
C SER A 8 -69.03 11.57 -16.21
N ALA A 9 -69.12 12.84 -16.58
CA ALA A 9 -68.21 13.89 -16.14
C ALA A 9 -68.55 14.32 -14.71
N GLU A 10 -67.54 14.70 -13.93
CA GLU A 10 -67.66 15.81 -12.99
C GLU A 10 -66.29 16.45 -12.72
N LYS A 11 -66.30 17.78 -12.68
CA LYS A 11 -65.16 18.70 -12.65
C LYS A 11 -64.62 18.90 -11.22
N PRO A 12 -63.41 19.48 -11.06
CA PRO A 12 -62.67 19.52 -9.82
C PRO A 12 -63.14 20.68 -8.94
N THR A 13 -63.13 20.48 -7.61
CA THR A 13 -63.11 21.60 -6.68
C THR A 13 -62.22 21.25 -5.49
N THR A 14 -61.00 21.80 -5.56
CA THR A 14 -60.22 22.45 -4.51
C THR A 14 -60.75 22.32 -3.07
N THR A 15 -60.00 21.60 -2.25
CA THR A 15 -59.83 21.95 -0.83
C THR A 15 -58.44 21.52 -0.36
N SER A 16 -57.54 22.49 -0.36
CA SER A 16 -56.72 22.86 0.79
C SER A 16 -56.17 21.73 1.66
N SER A 17 -54.98 21.23 1.29
CA SER A 17 -54.00 20.71 2.24
C SER A 17 -52.58 21.09 1.80
N VAL A 18 -52.41 22.33 1.31
CA VAL A 18 -51.09 22.97 1.29
C VAL A 18 -50.90 23.56 2.66
N LEU A 19 -50.16 22.86 3.52
CA LEU A 19 -49.64 23.23 4.84
C LEU A 19 -49.75 21.97 5.70
N ILE A 20 -48.70 21.16 5.72
CA ILE A 20 -48.18 20.26 6.78
C ILE A 20 -47.21 19.27 6.07
N GLY A 21 -46.30 19.80 5.25
CA GLY A 21 -45.24 19.02 4.58
C GLY A 21 -43.91 19.78 4.51
N THR A 22 -43.87 20.97 5.12
CA THR A 22 -42.76 21.93 5.08
C THR A 22 -42.25 22.27 6.48
N LEU A 23 -42.44 21.36 7.45
CA LEU A 23 -41.84 21.44 8.79
C LEU A 23 -41.04 20.17 9.17
N MET A 24 -40.83 19.27 8.20
CA MET A 24 -40.07 18.05 8.38
C MET A 24 -39.00 17.88 7.29
N ALA A 25 -38.42 19.01 6.86
CA ALA A 25 -37.26 19.05 5.96
C ALA A 25 -36.07 19.86 6.55
N CYS A 26 -36.27 20.57 7.67
CA CYS A 26 -35.20 21.34 8.32
C CYS A 26 -34.40 20.54 9.36
N ALA A 27 -34.73 19.27 9.59
CA ALA A 27 -34.07 18.43 10.61
C ALA A 27 -33.04 17.43 10.04
N LEU A 28 -32.77 17.44 8.72
CA LEU A 28 -31.85 16.49 8.07
C LEU A 28 -30.57 17.13 7.52
N SER A 29 -30.34 18.42 7.76
CA SER A 29 -29.19 19.14 7.21
C SER A 29 -27.95 19.18 8.13
N TRP A 30 -27.95 18.43 9.24
CA TRP A 30 -26.89 18.46 10.27
C TRP A 30 -26.05 17.17 10.34
N LEU A 31 -25.87 16.49 9.21
CA LEU A 31 -24.88 15.41 9.06
C LEU A 31 -23.79 15.71 8.02
N ALA A 32 -23.76 16.94 7.48
CA ALA A 32 -22.64 17.42 6.69
C ALA A 32 -21.63 18.11 7.61
N GLY A 33 -20.61 17.38 8.05
CA GLY A 33 -19.42 17.98 8.66
C GLY A 33 -18.94 17.32 9.94
N CYS A 34 -18.32 16.15 9.81
CA CYS A 34 -17.14 15.78 10.59
C CYS A 34 -16.23 14.96 9.67
N THR A 35 -15.67 15.59 8.63
CA THR A 35 -14.38 15.13 8.12
C THR A 35 -13.37 15.37 9.24
N THR A 36 -13.27 14.41 10.15
CA THR A 36 -12.06 14.30 10.95
C THR A 36 -10.98 13.86 9.97
N SER A 37 -10.32 14.84 9.35
CA SER A 37 -8.90 14.72 9.04
C SER A 37 -8.17 14.69 10.38
N GLY A 38 -8.42 13.63 11.15
CA GLY A 38 -7.53 13.24 12.22
C GLY A 38 -6.20 12.92 11.56
N PRO A 39 -5.06 13.29 12.16
CA PRO A 39 -3.78 12.81 11.66
C PRO A 39 -3.89 11.29 11.64
N SER A 40 -3.83 10.70 10.43
CA SER A 40 -3.80 9.27 10.24
C SER A 40 -2.88 8.71 11.30
N ALA A 41 -3.42 7.81 12.15
CA ALA A 41 -2.67 7.21 13.22
C ALA A 41 -1.32 6.77 12.66
N ILE A 42 -0.25 7.38 13.15
CA ILE A 42 1.12 6.95 12.90
C ILE A 42 1.17 5.52 13.45
N ASN A 43 0.88 4.56 12.58
CA ASN A 43 1.01 3.15 12.89
C ASN A 43 2.51 2.95 13.11
N PRO A 44 2.99 2.48 14.27
CA PRO A 44 4.43 2.32 14.52
C PRO A 44 5.08 1.21 13.67
N ARG A 45 4.41 0.74 12.61
CA ARG A 45 4.95 -0.07 11.51
C ARG A 45 5.69 0.77 10.46
N ASN A 46 6.04 2.01 10.79
CA ASN A 46 6.68 2.93 9.86
C ASN A 46 8.05 2.43 9.43
N LEU A 47 8.08 2.00 8.17
CA LEU A 47 9.24 2.01 7.31
C LEU A 47 9.93 3.38 7.45
N ALA A 48 11.20 3.40 7.86
CA ALA A 48 12.03 4.56 7.62
C ALA A 48 12.34 4.59 6.11
N GLN A 49 11.37 5.06 5.32
CA GLN A 49 11.55 5.29 3.90
C GLN A 49 12.26 6.63 3.72
N SER A 50 13.59 6.58 3.72
CA SER A 50 14.41 7.75 3.43
C SER A 50 14.79 7.75 1.95
N ALA A 51 14.00 8.42 1.11
CA ALA A 51 14.48 8.89 -0.20
C ALA A 51 15.34 10.16 -0.08
N VAL A 52 15.28 10.83 1.09
CA VAL A 52 16.17 11.89 1.55
C VAL A 52 16.50 11.57 3.00
N ALA A 53 17.80 11.53 3.35
CA ALA A 53 18.26 11.19 4.69
C ALA A 53 17.53 12.02 5.75
N ASP A 54 16.72 11.36 6.57
CA ASP A 54 16.39 11.91 7.88
C ASP A 54 17.67 11.86 8.73
N THR A 55 18.41 12.97 8.70
CA THR A 55 19.72 13.08 9.39
C THR A 55 19.60 13.04 10.91
N HIS A 56 18.38 13.06 11.46
CA HIS A 56 18.13 13.00 12.90
C HIS A 56 18.36 11.60 13.49
N LEU A 57 18.39 10.55 12.66
CA LEU A 57 18.66 9.17 13.08
C LEU A 57 20.10 8.73 12.80
N GLY A 58 21.00 9.65 12.42
CA GLY A 58 22.37 9.33 12.03
C GLY A 58 22.49 8.58 10.70
N TRP A 59 21.39 8.51 9.94
CA TRP A 59 21.38 7.93 8.61
C TRP A 59 22.12 8.86 7.65
N LYS A 60 23.18 8.35 7.02
CA LYS A 60 23.84 9.05 5.92
C LYS A 60 22.96 8.93 4.67
N PRO A 61 22.85 9.97 3.84
CA PRO A 61 22.27 9.83 2.51
C PRO A 61 22.93 8.68 1.77
N ALA A 62 22.12 7.91 1.03
CA ALA A 62 22.66 6.95 0.10
C ALA A 62 23.57 7.70 -0.90
N PRO A 63 24.67 7.10 -1.36
CA PRO A 63 25.45 7.64 -2.47
C PRO A 63 24.55 7.93 -3.69
N ALA A 64 25.03 8.77 -4.61
CA ALA A 64 24.30 9.06 -5.84
C ALA A 64 23.93 7.75 -6.58
N HIS A 65 22.72 7.71 -7.14
CA HIS A 65 22.16 6.54 -7.85
C HIS A 65 21.98 5.28 -6.99
N GLN A 66 21.94 5.43 -5.66
CA GLN A 66 21.62 4.34 -4.72
C GLN A 66 20.41 4.69 -3.87
N LEU A 67 19.68 3.64 -3.45
CA LEU A 67 18.53 3.76 -2.58
C LEU A 67 18.61 2.73 -1.46
N ASN A 68 18.47 3.19 -0.21
CA ASN A 68 18.61 2.35 0.97
C ASN A 68 17.30 2.26 1.74
N TYR A 69 16.88 1.04 2.08
CA TYR A 69 15.74 0.74 2.93
C TYR A 69 16.19 0.00 4.18
N SER A 70 15.37 0.05 5.24
CA SER A 70 15.49 -0.85 6.38
C SER A 70 14.13 -1.45 6.68
N LEU A 71 14.09 -2.78 6.80
CA LEU A 71 12.86 -3.54 6.94
C LEU A 71 13.04 -4.61 8.03
N ALA A 72 12.29 -4.45 9.13
CA ALA A 72 12.28 -5.38 10.25
C ALA A 72 10.91 -6.06 10.37
N THR A 73 10.88 -7.28 10.90
CA THR A 73 9.64 -7.97 11.27
C THR A 73 9.85 -8.83 12.52
N SER A 74 8.76 -9.04 13.27
CA SER A 74 8.71 -10.01 14.38
C SER A 74 8.00 -11.31 14.01
N SER A 75 7.32 -11.36 12.85
CA SER A 75 6.51 -12.51 12.43
C SER A 75 7.25 -13.50 11.51
N GLY A 76 8.49 -13.20 11.15
CA GLY A 76 9.23 -13.95 10.13
C GLY A 76 8.80 -13.61 8.70
N ILE A 77 7.86 -12.68 8.48
CA ILE A 77 7.57 -12.18 7.13
C ILE A 77 7.57 -10.67 7.16
N ALA A 78 8.39 -10.06 6.31
CA ALA A 78 8.40 -8.63 6.12
C ALA A 78 7.97 -8.29 4.69
N ARG A 79 7.04 -7.34 4.55
CA ARG A 79 6.56 -6.89 3.24
C ARG A 79 6.63 -5.38 3.19
N MET A 80 7.15 -4.84 2.10
CA MET A 80 7.20 -3.41 1.84
C MET A 80 6.69 -3.09 0.45
N GLU A 81 6.10 -1.91 0.31
CA GLU A 81 5.79 -1.32 -0.98
C GLU A 81 7.03 -0.61 -1.53
N VAL A 82 7.40 -0.95 -2.76
CA VAL A 82 8.45 -0.32 -3.53
C VAL A 82 7.75 0.58 -4.55
N ARG A 83 8.00 1.89 -4.47
CA ARG A 83 7.55 2.82 -5.51
C ARG A 83 8.38 2.61 -6.77
N GLU A 84 7.85 3.05 -7.91
CA GLU A 84 8.60 3.07 -9.16
C GLU A 84 9.99 3.72 -8.96
N LEU A 85 11.02 3.03 -9.45
CA LEU A 85 12.41 3.38 -9.20
C LEU A 85 12.97 4.24 -10.34
N PRO A 86 13.72 5.32 -10.04
CA PRO A 86 14.31 6.20 -11.05
C PRO A 86 15.17 5.43 -12.05
N ALA A 87 15.05 5.75 -13.35
CA ALA A 87 15.73 5.02 -14.43
C ALA A 87 17.27 5.00 -14.29
N ASP A 88 17.85 6.01 -13.66
CA ASP A 88 19.28 6.13 -13.39
C ASP A 88 19.74 5.44 -12.10
N LEU A 89 18.81 4.88 -11.32
CA LEU A 89 19.13 4.11 -10.11
C LEU A 89 19.89 2.83 -10.50
N GLN A 90 21.04 2.62 -9.88
CA GLN A 90 21.96 1.52 -10.17
C GLN A 90 21.90 0.41 -9.11
N THR A 91 21.56 0.76 -7.88
CA THR A 91 21.55 -0.19 -6.77
C THR A 91 20.47 0.15 -5.76
N VAL A 92 19.76 -0.88 -5.30
CA VAL A 92 18.91 -0.83 -4.12
C VAL A 92 19.54 -1.69 -3.03
N THR A 93 19.77 -1.12 -1.85
CA THR A 93 20.18 -1.87 -0.65
C THR A 93 19.05 -1.89 0.35
N ILE A 94 18.75 -3.05 0.92
CA ILE A 94 17.74 -3.23 1.96
C ILE A 94 18.40 -3.91 3.14
N GLU A 95 18.48 -3.20 4.25
CA GLU A 95 18.89 -3.75 5.53
C GLU A 95 17.72 -4.53 6.14
N LEU A 96 17.97 -5.76 6.56
CA LEU A 96 17.00 -6.70 7.10
C LEU A 96 17.36 -7.05 8.55
N PRO A 97 17.29 -6.07 9.49
CA PRO A 97 17.67 -6.31 10.88
C PRO A 97 16.72 -7.30 11.55
N GLY A 98 17.29 -8.14 12.42
CA GLY A 98 16.55 -9.14 13.19
C GLY A 98 16.22 -10.42 12.43
N MET A 99 16.36 -10.43 11.10
CA MET A 99 16.14 -11.64 10.30
C MET A 99 17.19 -12.71 10.62
N ARG A 100 16.78 -13.96 10.84
CA ARG A 100 17.67 -15.03 11.31
C ARG A 100 18.04 -16.04 10.23
N ASN A 101 17.13 -16.35 9.32
CA ASN A 101 17.33 -17.27 8.22
C ASN A 101 16.37 -16.91 7.07
N VAL A 102 16.83 -16.05 6.16
CA VAL A 102 16.04 -15.67 5.00
C VAL A 102 15.88 -16.89 4.09
N GLU A 103 14.63 -17.34 3.88
CA GLU A 103 14.27 -18.46 3.00
C GLU A 103 13.72 -17.98 1.66
N GLY A 104 13.38 -16.71 1.54
CA GLY A 104 12.87 -16.21 0.28
C GLY A 104 12.78 -14.70 0.20
N VAL A 105 13.04 -14.18 -0.99
CA VAL A 105 12.77 -12.78 -1.36
C VAL A 105 11.96 -12.79 -2.65
N GLN A 106 10.76 -12.25 -2.58
CA GLN A 106 9.80 -12.24 -3.68
C GLN A 106 9.41 -10.81 -4.00
N TRP A 107 9.27 -10.50 -5.29
CA TRP A 107 8.65 -9.27 -5.75
C TRP A 107 7.37 -9.58 -6.51
N ARG A 108 6.38 -8.69 -6.37
CA ARG A 108 5.14 -8.69 -7.16
C ARG A 108 4.83 -7.29 -7.64
N GLY A 109 4.76 -7.12 -8.96
CA GLY A 109 4.39 -5.88 -9.63
C GLY A 109 2.90 -5.57 -9.53
N GLY A 110 2.54 -4.31 -9.80
CA GLY A 110 1.16 -3.85 -9.81
C GLY A 110 0.29 -4.46 -10.91
N SER A 111 0.90 -4.89 -12.02
CA SER A 111 0.23 -5.51 -13.18
C SER A 111 0.19 -7.04 -13.13
N GLY A 112 0.62 -7.64 -12.02
CA GLY A 112 0.60 -9.10 -11.80
C GLY A 112 1.90 -9.81 -12.16
N GLU A 113 2.94 -9.09 -12.58
CA GLU A 113 4.30 -9.62 -12.68
C GLU A 113 4.78 -10.10 -11.32
N HIS A 114 5.67 -11.09 -11.33
CA HIS A 114 6.30 -11.57 -10.12
C HIS A 114 7.70 -12.09 -10.43
N ALA A 115 8.57 -12.03 -9.43
CA ALA A 115 9.92 -12.57 -9.50
C ALA A 115 10.29 -13.19 -8.16
N MET A 116 10.92 -14.36 -8.21
CA MET A 116 11.70 -14.89 -7.08
C MET A 116 13.10 -14.31 -7.19
N LEU A 117 13.46 -13.44 -6.26
CA LEU A 117 14.78 -12.78 -6.24
C LEU A 117 15.80 -13.61 -5.47
N PHE A 118 15.35 -14.37 -4.47
CA PHE A 118 16.16 -15.32 -3.72
C PHE A 118 15.27 -16.43 -3.21
N ASP A 119 15.69 -17.69 -3.31
CA ASP A 119 14.85 -18.86 -3.02
C ASP A 119 15.23 -19.60 -1.72
N GLY A 120 16.15 -19.03 -0.92
CA GLY A 120 16.66 -19.67 0.29
C GLY A 120 18.04 -20.30 0.09
N ALA A 121 18.43 -20.59 -1.15
CA ALA A 121 19.72 -21.15 -1.49
C ALA A 121 20.51 -20.23 -2.44
N GLU A 122 19.86 -19.74 -3.49
CA GLU A 122 20.48 -18.97 -4.56
C GLU A 122 19.68 -17.69 -4.87
N GLY A 123 20.41 -16.64 -5.23
CA GLY A 123 19.85 -15.37 -5.69
C GLY A 123 19.77 -15.34 -7.22
N ALA A 124 18.75 -14.68 -7.74
CA ALA A 124 18.70 -14.36 -9.17
C ALA A 124 19.86 -13.43 -9.57
N ASP A 125 20.13 -13.34 -10.88
CA ASP A 125 21.18 -12.47 -11.42
C ASP A 125 21.06 -11.02 -10.92
N GLY A 126 22.11 -10.55 -10.24
CA GLY A 126 22.15 -9.20 -9.66
C GLY A 126 21.53 -9.09 -8.26
N VAL A 127 21.20 -10.21 -7.62
CA VAL A 127 20.81 -10.29 -6.20
C VAL A 127 21.98 -10.75 -5.36
N THR A 128 22.30 -9.97 -4.32
CA THR A 128 23.26 -10.37 -3.29
C THR A 128 22.58 -10.33 -1.93
N LEU A 129 22.70 -11.40 -1.16
CA LEU A 129 22.17 -11.48 0.19
C LEU A 129 23.29 -11.85 1.18
N GLU A 130 23.74 -10.86 1.95
CA GLU A 130 24.87 -11.00 2.86
C GLU A 130 24.44 -11.05 4.31
N ARG A 131 25.01 -11.99 5.07
CA ARG A 131 24.82 -12.06 6.51
C ARG A 131 25.54 -10.89 7.19
N GLN A 132 24.82 -10.18 8.04
CA GLN A 132 25.34 -9.12 8.90
C GLN A 132 25.33 -9.56 10.37
N GLN A 133 25.98 -8.80 11.26
CA GLN A 133 26.02 -9.10 12.69
C GLN A 133 24.62 -9.24 13.32
N ARG A 134 23.64 -8.48 12.85
CA ARG A 134 22.27 -8.43 13.40
C ARG A 134 21.18 -8.60 12.35
N GLY A 135 21.42 -9.38 11.31
CA GLY A 135 20.43 -9.62 10.25
C GLY A 135 21.08 -9.91 8.91
N TYR A 136 20.47 -9.41 7.85
CA TYR A 136 20.98 -9.54 6.48
C TYR A 136 21.01 -8.17 5.77
N ARG A 137 21.82 -8.08 4.74
CA ARG A 137 21.79 -7.01 3.74
C ARG A 137 21.43 -7.62 2.41
N LEU A 138 20.32 -7.18 1.82
CA LEU A 138 19.92 -7.51 0.47
C LEU A 138 20.35 -6.37 -0.46
N GLN A 139 21.04 -6.69 -1.55
CA GLN A 139 21.38 -5.75 -2.62
C GLN A 139 20.81 -6.24 -3.95
N LEU A 140 20.21 -5.31 -4.70
CA LEU A 140 19.63 -5.54 -6.01
C LEU A 140 20.27 -4.58 -7.00
N GLN A 141 20.80 -5.12 -8.09
CA GLN A 141 21.44 -4.39 -9.18
C GLN A 141 21.20 -5.10 -10.52
N GLY A 142 21.48 -4.43 -11.64
CA GLY A 142 21.33 -5.03 -12.97
C GLY A 142 19.95 -5.62 -13.19
N THR A 143 19.88 -6.86 -13.71
CA THR A 143 18.61 -7.54 -14.05
C THR A 143 17.63 -7.61 -12.89
N ALA A 144 18.08 -7.91 -11.67
CA ALA A 144 17.21 -7.92 -10.49
C ALA A 144 16.60 -6.56 -10.17
N LEU A 145 17.37 -5.48 -10.36
CA LEU A 145 16.86 -4.12 -10.17
C LEU A 145 15.85 -3.75 -11.26
N GLU A 146 16.13 -4.09 -12.52
CA GLU A 146 15.20 -3.88 -13.62
C GLU A 146 13.87 -4.60 -13.39
N SER A 147 13.94 -5.80 -12.82
CA SER A 147 12.77 -6.63 -12.53
C SER A 147 11.79 -5.95 -11.57
N ILE A 148 12.29 -5.13 -10.64
CA ILE A 148 11.47 -4.44 -9.64
C ILE A 148 11.22 -2.96 -9.96
N ARG A 149 11.74 -2.46 -11.10
CA ARG A 149 11.81 -1.03 -11.41
C ARG A 149 10.44 -0.36 -11.51
N SER A 150 9.42 -1.08 -11.97
CA SER A 150 8.04 -0.59 -12.05
C SER A 150 7.37 -0.42 -10.68
N GLY A 151 8.05 -0.78 -9.59
CA GLY A 151 7.48 -0.77 -8.24
C GLY A 151 6.62 -2.00 -7.96
N GLY A 152 5.93 -2.02 -6.83
CA GLY A 152 5.12 -3.15 -6.38
C GLY A 152 5.42 -3.53 -4.93
N PHE A 153 5.31 -4.81 -4.61
CA PHE A 153 5.55 -5.30 -3.25
C PHE A 153 6.72 -6.25 -3.19
N LEU A 154 7.70 -5.93 -2.34
CA LEU A 154 8.77 -6.84 -1.97
C LEU A 154 8.40 -7.55 -0.68
N THR A 155 8.52 -8.87 -0.66
CA THR A 155 8.27 -9.73 0.50
C THR A 155 9.53 -10.53 0.81
N VAL A 156 9.99 -10.44 2.05
CA VAL A 156 11.11 -11.21 2.59
C VAL A 156 10.55 -12.19 3.62
N ILE A 157 10.90 -13.46 3.48
CA ILE A 157 10.47 -14.56 4.33
C ILE A 157 11.67 -15.04 5.12
N ASP A 158 11.55 -15.02 6.44
CA ASP A 158 12.48 -15.52 7.45
C ASP A 158 11.77 -16.63 8.22
N TYR A 159 12.19 -17.87 8.01
CA TYR A 159 11.61 -18.99 8.74
C TYR A 159 12.54 -19.44 9.84
N TYR A 160 12.06 -19.28 11.06
CA TYR A 160 12.72 -19.78 12.24
C TYR A 160 12.17 -21.18 12.58
N ARG A 161 12.96 -22.23 12.32
CA ARG A 161 12.68 -23.56 12.88
C ARG A 161 13.27 -23.63 14.29
N ASN A 162 12.41 -23.83 15.29
CA ASN A 162 12.82 -24.22 16.65
C ASN A 162 13.32 -25.65 16.67
#